data_AF-A0AAW1TKU4-F1
#
_entry.id   AF-A0AAW1TKU4-F1
#
_cell.length_a   1.000
_cell.length_b   1.000
_cell.length_c   1.000
_cell.angle_alpha   90.00
_cell.angle_beta   90.00
_cell.angle_gamma   90.00
#
_symmetry.space_group_name_H-M   'P 1'
#
loop_
_entity.id
_entity.type
_entity.pdbx_description
1 polymer ?
#
loop_
_entity_poly.entity_id
_entity_poly.type
_entity_poly.pdbx_seq_one_letter_code
_entity_poly.pdbx_strand_id
1 'polypeptide(L)'
;MEKKEVHTIYDKYKKTSIKDFEHDLRGEEDTQYDVIRKDSNRPADFCKLLRSNNFKEKFVEFLIEDWTRDEFITLITGKTVKLNYDQCYTYEVSSENKIKRVIDYNLSCYHEEADTKIVYHICQLNTNYRVQIHCTDSDIPIIMLANFKYLKDEIQIIINLSTSKKKCT
;
A
#
# COMPACT_ATOMS: atom_id res chain seq x y z
N MET A 1 -26.12 2.90 3.61
CA MET A 1 -25.25 1.81 3.14
C MET A 1 -23.90 2.03 3.78
N GLU A 2 -23.34 1.03 4.47
CA GLU A 2 -22.05 1.15 5.14
C GLU A 2 -20.95 1.35 4.08
N LYS A 3 -20.32 2.51 4.07
CA LYS A 3 -19.29 2.88 3.09
C LYS A 3 -18.02 2.13 3.43
N LYS A 4 -17.55 1.23 2.55
CA LYS A 4 -16.35 0.43 2.78
C LYS A 4 -15.12 1.23 2.36
N GLU A 5 -14.12 1.28 3.23
CA GLU A 5 -12.82 1.92 2.95
C GLU A 5 -11.72 0.86 2.90
N VAL A 6 -10.90 0.89 1.85
CA VAL A 6 -9.82 -0.07 1.63
C VAL A 6 -8.51 0.68 1.49
N HIS A 7 -7.56 0.41 2.38
CA HIS A 7 -6.23 1.00 2.35
C HIS A 7 -5.24 -0.01 1.79
N THR A 8 -4.52 0.38 0.74
CA THR A 8 -3.37 -0.35 0.21
C THR A 8 -2.13 0.50 0.46
N ILE A 9 -1.19 -0.04 1.24
CA ILE A 9 -0.05 0.72 1.76
C ILE A 9 1.23 0.07 1.25
N TYR A 10 2.09 0.85 0.61
CA TYR A 10 3.34 0.38 0.01
C TYR A 10 4.57 0.98 0.70
N ASP A 11 5.65 0.21 0.73
CA ASP A 11 6.98 0.72 1.12
C ASP A 11 7.44 1.82 0.16
N LYS A 12 8.33 2.69 0.63
CA LYS A 12 9.07 3.66 -0.20
C LYS A 12 10.57 3.42 -0.05
N TYR A 13 11.26 3.17 -1.15
CA TYR A 13 12.67 2.78 -1.16
C TYR A 13 13.55 4.01 -1.42
N LYS A 14 13.97 4.73 -0.37
CA LYS A 14 14.86 5.88 -0.53
C LYS A 14 16.31 5.43 -0.72
N LYS A 15 17.08 6.10 -1.59
CA LYS A 15 18.54 5.92 -1.67
C LYS A 15 19.20 6.45 -0.39
N THR A 16 20.12 5.67 0.17
CA THR A 16 20.60 5.67 1.57
C THR A 16 19.55 5.21 2.59
N SER A 17 18.80 4.15 2.27
CA SER A 17 18.00 3.41 3.26
C SER A 17 18.87 2.37 3.99
N ILE A 18 18.49 1.99 5.21
CA ILE A 18 19.12 0.87 5.94
C ILE A 18 19.09 -0.42 5.10
N LYS A 19 18.05 -0.57 4.27
CA LYS A 19 17.91 -1.71 3.36
C LYS A 19 19.00 -1.72 2.28
N ASP A 20 19.51 -0.56 1.84
CA ASP A 20 20.58 -0.50 0.83
C ASP A 20 21.84 -1.22 1.31
N PHE A 21 22.21 -1.06 2.59
CA PHE A 21 23.32 -1.79 3.19
C PHE A 21 23.09 -3.31 3.20
N GLU A 22 21.86 -3.76 3.49
CA GLU A 22 21.54 -5.19 3.48
C GLU A 22 21.55 -5.79 2.06
N HIS A 23 21.13 -5.02 1.05
CA HIS A 23 21.15 -5.42 -0.35
C HIS A 23 22.59 -5.46 -0.90
N ASP A 24 23.41 -4.47 -0.58
CA ASP A 24 24.84 -4.43 -0.93
C ASP A 24 25.58 -5.64 -0.34
N LEU A 25 25.26 -6.02 0.90
CA LEU A 25 25.79 -7.23 1.55
C LEU A 25 25.39 -8.54 0.82
N ARG A 26 24.30 -8.54 0.06
CA ARG A 26 23.81 -9.71 -0.70
C ARG A 26 24.28 -9.74 -2.15
N GLY A 27 24.94 -8.68 -2.64
CA GLY A 27 25.44 -8.59 -4.01
C GLY A 27 24.33 -8.58 -5.07
N GLU A 28 23.15 -8.02 -4.74
CA GLU A 28 22.02 -7.93 -5.67
C GLU A 28 22.22 -6.74 -6.63
N GLU A 29 22.44 -7.01 -7.92
CA GLU A 29 22.41 -5.98 -8.96
C GLU A 29 20.96 -5.57 -9.29
N ASP A 30 20.62 -4.30 -9.06
CA ASP A 30 19.27 -3.78 -9.32
C ASP A 30 19.10 -3.42 -10.81
N THR A 31 18.37 -4.26 -11.55
CA THR A 31 18.01 -3.99 -12.94
C THR A 31 17.11 -2.75 -13.01
N GLN A 32 17.47 -1.77 -13.85
CA GLN A 32 16.66 -0.56 -14.04
C GLN A 32 15.46 -0.83 -14.97
N TYR A 33 14.27 -0.43 -14.54
CA TYR A 33 13.02 -0.40 -15.28
C TYR A 33 12.56 1.06 -15.40
N ASP A 34 12.34 1.53 -16.62
CA ASP A 34 11.96 2.93 -16.84
C ASP A 34 10.46 3.17 -16.61
N VAL A 35 9.59 2.40 -17.28
CA VAL A 35 8.13 2.55 -17.21
C VAL A 35 7.46 1.19 -17.42
N ILE A 36 6.57 0.80 -16.51
CA ILE A 36 5.67 -0.35 -16.70
C ILE A 36 4.42 0.15 -17.44
N ARG A 37 4.09 -0.48 -18.57
CA ARG A 37 2.88 -0.16 -19.36
C ARG A 37 1.99 -1.39 -19.45
N LYS A 38 0.68 -1.19 -19.63
CA LYS A 38 -0.28 -2.28 -19.82
C LYS A 38 0.10 -3.19 -20.99
N ASP A 39 0.58 -2.58 -22.08
CA ASP A 39 0.94 -3.28 -23.32
C ASP A 39 2.36 -3.87 -23.29
N SER A 40 3.09 -3.70 -22.20
CA SER A 40 4.36 -4.39 -21.99
C SER A 40 4.08 -5.90 -21.91
N ASN A 41 4.87 -6.70 -22.61
CA ASN A 41 4.78 -8.15 -22.50
C ASN A 41 4.82 -8.56 -21.03
N ARG A 42 3.82 -9.35 -20.60
CA ARG A 42 3.77 -9.86 -19.23
C ARG A 42 5.10 -10.55 -18.93
N PRO A 43 5.80 -10.17 -17.85
CA PRO A 43 7.07 -10.78 -17.50
C PRO A 43 6.93 -12.28 -17.33
N ALA A 44 7.89 -13.03 -17.87
CA ALA A 44 7.91 -14.49 -17.77
C ALA A 44 8.04 -14.96 -16.30
N ASP A 45 8.74 -14.17 -15.46
CA ASP A 45 8.91 -14.43 -14.04
C ASP A 45 8.70 -13.14 -13.23
N PHE A 46 7.46 -12.94 -12.77
CA PHE A 46 7.09 -11.80 -11.95
C PHE A 46 7.76 -11.83 -10.57
N CYS A 47 8.05 -13.03 -10.04
CA CYS A 47 8.68 -13.21 -8.74
C CYS A 47 10.12 -12.71 -8.73
N LYS A 48 10.85 -12.92 -9.84
CA LYS A 48 12.18 -12.35 -10.05
C LYS A 48 12.14 -10.82 -10.09
N LEU A 49 11.13 -10.23 -10.74
CA LEU A 49 10.98 -8.77 -10.80
C LEU A 49 10.73 -8.13 -9.45
N LEU A 50 9.95 -8.78 -8.59
CA LEU A 50 9.70 -8.32 -7.22
C LEU A 50 10.95 -8.33 -6.33
N ARG A 51 12.12 -8.76 -6.81
CA ARG A 51 13.39 -8.59 -6.09
C ARG A 51 14.04 -7.23 -6.37
N SER A 52 13.76 -6.63 -7.53
CA SER A 52 14.25 -5.31 -7.89
C SER A 52 13.48 -4.22 -7.15
N ASN A 53 14.19 -3.37 -6.41
CA ASN A 53 13.55 -2.25 -5.71
C ASN A 53 13.02 -1.24 -6.72
N ASN A 54 13.79 -0.94 -7.76
CA ASN A 54 13.34 -0.10 -8.86
C ASN A 54 12.05 -0.63 -9.52
N PHE A 55 11.94 -1.94 -9.78
CA PHE A 55 10.70 -2.51 -10.32
C PHE A 55 9.50 -2.31 -9.38
N LYS A 56 9.67 -2.55 -8.08
CA LYS A 56 8.59 -2.36 -7.09
C LYS A 56 8.10 -0.91 -7.10
N GLU A 57 9.00 0.07 -7.14
CA GLU A 57 8.63 1.48 -7.20
C GLU A 57 7.85 1.80 -8.47
N LYS A 58 8.35 1.38 -9.64
CA LYS A 58 7.66 1.55 -10.92
C LYS A 58 6.32 0.84 -10.98
N PHE A 59 6.18 -0.28 -10.28
CA PHE A 59 4.92 -1.00 -10.21
C PHE A 59 3.87 -0.24 -9.42
N VAL A 60 4.26 0.37 -8.29
CA VAL A 60 3.33 1.19 -7.51
C VAL A 60 2.94 2.46 -8.27
N GLU A 61 3.90 3.14 -8.93
CA GLU A 61 3.61 4.27 -9.83
C GLU A 61 2.63 3.89 -10.94
N PHE A 62 2.81 2.71 -11.55
CA PHE A 62 1.87 2.17 -12.53
C PHE A 62 0.48 1.98 -11.93
N LEU A 63 0.33 1.37 -10.75
CA LEU A 63 -0.97 1.17 -10.10
C LEU A 63 -1.67 2.50 -9.78
N ILE A 64 -0.91 3.52 -9.37
CA ILE A 64 -1.44 4.84 -9.05
C ILE A 64 -2.18 5.44 -10.25
N GLU A 65 -1.64 5.27 -11.45
CA GLU A 65 -2.26 5.74 -12.70
C GLU A 65 -3.32 4.75 -13.22
N ASP A 66 -3.03 3.46 -13.24
CA ASP A 66 -3.88 2.43 -13.86
C ASP A 66 -5.26 2.32 -13.16
N TRP A 67 -5.33 2.52 -11.85
CA TRP A 67 -6.60 2.49 -11.12
C TRP A 67 -7.57 3.63 -11.45
N THR A 68 -7.19 4.60 -12.29
CA THR A 68 -8.10 5.65 -12.77
C THR A 68 -8.96 5.22 -13.96
N ARG A 69 -8.73 4.02 -14.51
CA ARG A 69 -9.36 3.53 -15.73
C ARG A 69 -10.75 2.95 -15.50
N ASP A 70 -11.60 3.11 -16.51
CA ASP A 70 -13.00 2.66 -16.46
C ASP A 70 -13.17 1.16 -16.17
N GLU A 71 -12.19 0.32 -16.52
CA GLU A 71 -12.19 -1.12 -16.22
C GLU A 71 -12.23 -1.44 -14.71
N PHE A 72 -11.84 -0.50 -13.85
CA PHE A 72 -11.90 -0.65 -12.38
C PHE A 72 -13.16 -0.08 -11.74
N ILE A 73 -14.07 0.54 -12.50
CA ILE A 73 -15.29 1.16 -11.93
C ILE A 73 -16.04 0.16 -11.07
N THR A 74 -16.35 -1.01 -11.61
CA THR A 74 -17.14 -2.04 -10.91
C THR A 74 -16.46 -2.54 -9.63
N LEU A 75 -15.13 -2.53 -9.58
CA LEU A 75 -14.34 -2.93 -8.41
C LEU A 75 -14.43 -1.88 -7.29
N ILE A 76 -14.40 -0.59 -7.65
CA ILE A 76 -14.35 0.55 -6.73
C ILE A 76 -15.76 1.03 -6.34
N THR A 77 -16.79 0.78 -7.15
CA THR A 77 -18.18 1.19 -6.86
C THR A 77 -18.60 0.77 -5.44
N GLY A 78 -19.12 1.73 -4.68
CA GLY A 78 -19.57 1.53 -3.30
C GLY A 78 -18.44 1.48 -2.25
N LYS A 79 -17.20 1.81 -2.65
CA LYS A 79 -16.03 1.84 -1.76
C LYS A 79 -15.20 3.11 -1.97
N THR A 80 -14.40 3.43 -0.97
CA THR A 80 -13.27 4.35 -1.11
C THR A 80 -12.01 3.52 -1.08
N VAL A 81 -11.17 3.62 -2.10
CA VAL A 81 -9.86 2.97 -2.13
C VAL A 81 -8.81 4.04 -1.88
N LYS A 82 -7.90 3.80 -0.92
CA LYS A 82 -6.77 4.66 -0.62
C LYS A 82 -5.47 3.90 -0.89
N LEU A 83 -4.61 4.46 -1.73
CA LEU A 83 -3.28 3.94 -2.01
C LEU A 83 -2.25 4.88 -1.41
N ASN A 84 -1.46 4.43 -0.43
CA ASN A 84 -0.35 5.20 0.12
C ASN A 84 1.00 4.69 -0.40
N TYR A 85 1.78 5.60 -0.99
CA TYR A 85 3.14 5.33 -1.44
C TYR A 85 4.07 6.52 -1.10
N ASP A 86 4.14 7.51 -1.98
CA ASP A 86 4.77 8.81 -1.75
C ASP A 86 3.76 9.85 -1.23
N GLN A 87 2.54 9.76 -1.72
CA GLN A 87 1.35 10.44 -1.23
C GLN A 87 0.24 9.42 -1.00
N CYS A 88 -0.86 9.85 -0.38
CA CYS A 88 -2.06 9.04 -0.28
C CYS A 88 -3.06 9.43 -1.38
N TYR A 89 -3.25 8.56 -2.36
CA TYR A 89 -4.21 8.73 -3.44
C TYR A 89 -5.54 8.08 -3.07
N THR A 90 -6.63 8.85 -3.11
CA THR A 90 -8.00 8.37 -2.84
C THR A 90 -8.77 8.24 -4.15
N TYR A 91 -9.36 7.07 -4.37
CA TYR A 91 -10.15 6.71 -5.55
C TYR A 91 -11.61 6.46 -5.15
N GLU A 92 -12.52 7.13 -5.83
CA GLU A 92 -13.97 6.95 -5.69
C GLU A 92 -14.65 7.06 -7.06
N VAL A 93 -15.74 6.31 -7.26
CA VAL A 93 -16.57 6.45 -8.47
C VAL A 93 -17.48 7.67 -8.30
N SER A 94 -17.39 8.62 -9.23
CA SER A 94 -18.23 9.82 -9.27
C SER A 94 -19.65 9.50 -9.75
N SER A 95 -20.56 10.48 -9.62
CA SER A 95 -21.93 10.39 -10.16
C SER A 95 -21.98 10.20 -11.68
N GLU A 96 -20.92 10.55 -12.40
CA GLU A 96 -20.80 10.37 -13.85
C GLU A 96 -20.25 8.99 -14.23
N ASN A 97 -20.16 8.06 -13.28
CA ASN A 97 -19.60 6.73 -13.48
C ASN A 97 -18.15 6.78 -13.99
N LYS A 98 -17.34 7.70 -13.45
CA LYS A 98 -15.90 7.81 -13.70
C LYS A 98 -15.14 7.72 -12.40
N ILE A 99 -13.92 7.20 -12.43
CA ILE A 99 -13.07 7.16 -11.24
C ILE A 99 -12.44 8.54 -11.05
N LYS A 100 -12.69 9.14 -9.88
CA LYS A 100 -12.03 10.37 -9.43
C LYS A 100 -10.88 9.99 -8.51
N ARG A 101 -9.67 10.48 -8.82
CA ARG A 101 -8.50 10.41 -7.94
C ARG A 101 -8.25 11.77 -7.30
N VAL A 102 -8.06 11.80 -5.99
CA VAL A 102 -7.63 12.99 -5.23
C VAL A 102 -6.49 12.65 -4.27
N ILE A 103 -5.61 13.61 -4.00
CA ILE A 103 -4.56 13.44 -2.99
C ILE A 103 -5.13 13.80 -1.61
N ASP A 104 -4.99 12.88 -0.66
CA ASP A 104 -5.30 13.09 0.75
C ASP A 104 -4.00 13.45 1.48
N TYR A 105 -3.77 14.76 1.67
CA TYR A 105 -2.56 15.25 2.30
C TYR A 105 -2.45 14.88 3.79
N ASN A 106 -3.58 14.63 4.47
CA ASN A 106 -3.57 14.24 5.89
C ASN A 106 -3.12 12.79 6.08
N LEU A 107 -3.36 11.96 5.07
CA LEU A 107 -2.91 10.57 5.07
C LEU A 107 -1.61 10.37 4.28
N SER A 108 -1.05 11.43 3.70
CA SER A 108 0.27 11.41 3.07
C SER A 108 1.35 11.47 4.15
N CYS A 109 2.28 10.51 4.17
CA CYS A 109 3.34 10.48 5.18
C CYS A 109 4.69 10.07 4.57
N TYR A 110 5.78 10.45 5.24
CA TYR A 110 7.15 10.25 4.78
C TYR A 110 7.83 9.00 5.34
N HIS A 111 7.09 8.20 6.14
CA HIS A 111 7.56 6.89 6.60
C HIS A 111 7.95 6.03 5.40
N GLU A 112 8.95 5.18 5.58
CA GLU A 112 9.44 4.31 4.50
C GLU A 112 8.66 3.00 4.47
N GLU A 113 8.40 2.41 5.63
CA GLU A 113 7.89 1.05 5.74
C GLU A 113 6.36 0.98 5.86
N ALA A 114 5.76 0.03 5.15
CA ALA A 114 4.33 -0.16 5.07
C ALA A 114 3.69 -0.45 6.43
N ASP A 115 4.38 -1.18 7.32
CA ASP A 115 3.90 -1.49 8.67
C ASP A 115 3.66 -0.25 9.53
N THR A 116 4.60 0.68 9.54
CA THR A 116 4.53 1.95 10.28
C THR A 116 3.49 2.87 9.63
N LYS A 117 3.41 2.87 8.30
CA LYS A 117 2.36 3.61 7.56
C LYS A 117 0.96 3.08 7.88
N ILE A 118 0.75 1.76 7.95
CA ILE A 118 -0.54 1.16 8.31
C ILE A 118 -0.99 1.69 9.67
N VAL A 119 -0.13 1.65 10.68
CA VAL A 119 -0.46 2.13 12.03
C VAL A 119 -0.72 3.64 12.01
N TYR A 120 0.07 4.42 11.28
CA TYR A 120 -0.18 5.86 11.10
C TYR A 120 -1.58 6.14 10.53
N HIS A 121 -1.98 5.46 9.46
CA HIS A 121 -3.30 5.63 8.86
C HIS A 121 -4.43 5.34 9.86
N ILE A 122 -4.30 4.27 10.65
CA ILE A 122 -5.30 3.89 11.66
C ILE A 122 -5.44 4.98 12.72
N CYS A 123 -4.34 5.54 13.21
CA CYS A 123 -4.36 6.63 14.19
C CYS A 123 -4.98 7.93 13.64
N GLN A 124 -5.03 8.13 12.32
CA GLN A 124 -5.68 9.28 11.70
C GLN A 124 -7.19 9.11 11.50
N LEU A 125 -7.70 7.87 11.55
CA LEU A 125 -9.13 7.61 11.39
C LEU A 125 -9.97 8.40 12.40
N ASN A 126 -11.20 8.72 12.03
CA ASN A 126 -12.16 9.32 12.96
C ASN A 126 -12.73 8.24 13.89
N THR A 127 -13.67 8.62 14.76
CA THR A 127 -14.35 7.66 15.64
C THR A 127 -15.27 6.74 14.82
N ASN A 128 -15.74 5.65 15.42
CA ASN A 128 -16.71 4.70 14.83
C ASN A 128 -16.19 3.88 13.63
N TYR A 129 -14.90 3.55 13.61
CA TYR A 129 -14.33 2.64 12.62
C TYR A 129 -14.16 1.23 13.18
N ARG A 130 -14.51 0.22 12.37
CA ARG A 130 -14.08 -1.17 12.56
C ARG A 130 -13.01 -1.52 11.53
N VAL A 131 -11.77 -1.53 11.98
CA VAL A 131 -10.59 -1.77 11.14
C VAL A 131 -10.24 -3.25 11.14
N GLN A 132 -10.07 -3.82 9.96
CA GLN A 132 -9.54 -5.17 9.78
C GLN A 132 -8.18 -5.08 9.09
N ILE A 133 -7.14 -5.53 9.77
CA ILE A 133 -5.78 -5.58 9.24
C ILE A 133 -5.50 -7.04 8.83
N HIS A 134 -5.08 -7.24 7.59
CA HIS A 134 -4.58 -8.53 7.12
C HIS A 134 -3.07 -8.41 6.91
N CYS A 135 -2.30 -9.12 7.73
CA CYS A 135 -0.84 -9.08 7.65
C CYS A 135 -0.22 -10.47 7.82
N THR A 136 1.00 -10.61 7.34
CA THR A 136 1.87 -11.76 7.66
C THR A 136 3.05 -11.35 8.55
N ASP A 137 3.24 -10.05 8.73
CA ASP A 137 4.31 -9.47 9.53
C ASP A 137 3.84 -9.26 10.98
N SER A 138 4.63 -9.74 11.92
CA SER A 138 4.43 -9.55 13.36
C SER A 138 4.74 -8.14 13.82
N ASP A 139 5.46 -7.35 13.02
CA ASP A 139 5.85 -6.00 13.43
C ASP A 139 4.63 -5.08 13.46
N ILE A 140 3.63 -5.30 12.60
CA ILE A 140 2.36 -4.54 12.60
C ILE A 140 1.63 -4.61 13.95
N PRO A 141 1.29 -5.78 14.53
CA PRO A 141 0.63 -5.83 15.83
C PRO A 141 1.49 -5.23 16.96
N ILE A 142 2.81 -5.38 16.92
CA ILE A 142 3.71 -4.81 17.94
C ILE A 142 3.74 -3.28 17.85
N ILE A 143 3.91 -2.72 16.65
CA ILE A 143 3.88 -1.27 16.40
C ILE A 143 2.51 -0.70 16.77
N MET A 144 1.42 -1.41 16.44
CA MET A 144 0.07 -1.00 16.81
C MET A 144 -0.12 -0.95 18.34
N LEU A 145 0.36 -1.97 19.07
CA LEU A 145 0.34 -1.97 20.54
C LEU A 145 1.15 -0.81 21.13
N ALA A 146 2.34 -0.55 20.60
CA ALA A 146 3.20 0.56 21.05
C ALA A 146 2.56 1.93 20.81
N ASN A 147 1.72 2.06 19.78
CA ASN A 147 1.06 3.31 19.39
C ASN A 147 -0.42 3.37 19.80
N PHE A 148 -0.90 2.43 20.62
CA PHE A 148 -2.32 2.33 20.98
C PHE A 148 -2.88 3.61 21.62
N LYS A 149 -2.04 4.35 22.37
CA LYS A 149 -2.40 5.63 22.99
C LYS A 149 -2.79 6.74 22.01
N TYR A 150 -2.48 6.58 20.72
CA TYR A 150 -2.82 7.55 19.66
C TYR A 150 -4.12 7.20 18.93
N LEU A 151 -4.74 6.06 19.26
CA LEU A 151 -6.05 5.72 18.71
C LEU A 151 -7.12 6.63 19.31
N LYS A 152 -8.03 7.09 18.46
CA LYS A 152 -9.24 7.77 18.91
C LYS A 152 -10.20 6.75 19.52
N ASP A 153 -11.05 7.24 20.42
CA ASP A 153 -12.10 6.44 21.04
C ASP A 153 -13.03 5.83 19.97
N GLU A 154 -13.65 4.70 20.30
CA GLU A 154 -14.61 3.99 19.44
C GLU A 154 -14.02 3.41 18.13
N ILE A 155 -12.70 3.26 18.04
CA ILE A 155 -12.06 2.47 16.98
C ILE A 155 -11.87 1.03 17.45
N GLN A 156 -12.46 0.08 16.72
CA GLN A 156 -12.25 -1.35 16.94
C GLN A 156 -11.23 -1.89 15.93
N ILE A 157 -10.20 -2.59 16.41
CA ILE A 157 -9.14 -3.14 15.57
C ILE A 157 -9.14 -4.65 15.67
N ILE A 158 -9.17 -5.32 14.51
CA ILE A 158 -9.01 -6.77 14.38
C ILE A 158 -7.79 -7.02 13.51
N ILE A 159 -6.79 -7.70 14.06
CA ILE A 159 -5.56 -8.06 13.33
C ILE A 159 -5.59 -9.54 13.00
N ASN A 160 -5.66 -9.84 11.70
CA ASN A 160 -5.61 -11.20 11.16
C ASN A 160 -4.17 -11.51 10.75
N LEU A 161 -3.36 -11.99 11.70
CA LEU A 161 -1.97 -12.39 11.45
C LEU A 161 -1.92 -13.81 10.86
N SER A 162 -1.44 -13.93 9.63
CA SER A 162 -1.24 -15.23 8.97
C SER A 162 0.21 -15.70 9.07
N THR A 163 0.43 -16.95 9.46
CA THR A 163 1.77 -17.56 9.61
C THR A 163 2.26 -18.24 8.34
N SER A 164 1.42 -18.37 7.31
CA SER A 164 1.80 -19.07 6.08
C SER A 164 2.49 -18.12 5.09
N LYS A 165 3.83 -18.09 5.11
CA LYS A 165 4.62 -17.55 3.99
C LYS A 165 4.52 -18.52 2.82
N LYS A 166 3.57 -18.32 1.89
CA LYS A 166 3.64 -18.98 0.59
C LYS A 166 4.88 -18.43 -0.12
N LYS A 167 5.93 -19.24 -0.22
CA LYS A 167 7.08 -18.91 -1.06
C LYS A 167 6.56 -18.79 -2.49
N CYS A 168 6.87 -17.69 -3.14
CA CYS A 168 6.83 -17.62 -4.60
C CYS A 168 7.88 -18.61 -5.12
N THR A 169 7.45 -19.82 -5.46
CA THR A 169 8.21 -20.80 -6.22
C THR A 169 8.10 -20.51 -7.69
#